data_AF-A0A0C3A2T3-F1
#
_entry.id   AF-A0A0C3A2T3-F1
#
_cell.length_a   1.000
_cell.length_b   1.000
_cell.length_c   1.000
_cell.angle_alpha   90.00
_cell.angle_beta   90.00
_cell.angle_gamma   90.00
#
_symmetry.space_group_name_H-M   'P 1'
#
loop_
_entity.id
_entity.type
_entity.pdbx_description
1 polymer ?
#
loop_
_entity_poly.entity_id
_entity_poly.type
_entity_poly.pdbx_seq_one_letter_code
_entity_poly.pdbx_strand_id
1 'polypeptide(L)'
;MSESDRPSPETLAMAAALRRNENTTNSSSEVQEHEKRQTFRRLVDPGILRPNSKEAALASLKTLVTIAENLLREPDNPKYQQFKSTNDLIKRRLVETKGALEYAIELGFRPQVKALQSYYVFNPRCMENLRVGAAILKEAIDLEIEKQGRMKRSKAEEKAAAAAAAQNIKLAFLDDRKTKALRDERERSIREARKSDTQAGDVTMIDEGSPSGVVMSGVGYTLGSSHPEE
;
A
#
# COMPACT_ATOMS: atom_id res chain seq x y z
N MET A 1 64.12 -10.38 38.24
CA MET A 1 63.02 -10.34 37.26
C MET A 1 61.82 -10.97 37.92
N SER A 2 60.79 -10.16 38.19
CA SER A 2 59.72 -10.46 39.14
C SER A 2 58.61 -11.29 38.50
N GLU A 3 58.48 -12.56 38.91
CA GLU A 3 57.34 -13.42 38.61
C GLU A 3 56.26 -13.26 39.69
N SER A 4 55.46 -12.20 39.61
CA SER A 4 54.31 -12.06 40.50
C SER A 4 53.24 -11.19 39.83
N ASP A 5 52.62 -11.72 38.78
CA ASP A 5 51.39 -11.11 38.25
C ASP A 5 50.52 -12.13 37.47
N ARG A 6 50.26 -13.30 38.09
CA ARG A 6 49.22 -14.21 37.58
C ARG A 6 47.95 -13.98 38.39
N PRO A 7 46.83 -13.57 37.76
CA PRO A 7 45.57 -13.35 38.47
C PRO A 7 45.15 -14.66 39.14
N SER A 8 44.78 -14.58 40.42
CA SER A 8 44.36 -15.74 41.19
C SER A 8 43.12 -16.38 40.55
N PRO A 9 42.92 -17.71 40.66
CA PRO A 9 41.74 -18.38 40.09
C PRO A 9 40.41 -17.79 40.60
N GLU A 10 40.40 -17.21 41.82
CA GLU A 10 39.24 -16.46 42.34
C GLU A 10 38.97 -15.17 41.56
N THR A 11 40.00 -14.40 41.17
CA THR A 11 39.79 -13.17 40.37
C THR A 11 39.26 -13.47 38.97
N LEU A 12 39.68 -14.58 38.35
CA LEU A 12 39.14 -15.05 37.08
C LEU A 12 37.68 -15.53 37.20
N ALA A 13 37.36 -16.26 38.26
CA ALA A 13 35.99 -16.71 38.53
C ALA A 13 35.04 -15.53 38.81
N MET A 14 35.49 -14.54 39.56
CA MET A 14 34.71 -13.34 39.88
C MET A 14 34.47 -12.47 38.64
N ALA A 15 35.47 -12.32 37.76
CA ALA A 15 35.32 -11.62 36.47
C ALA A 15 34.36 -12.34 35.50
N ALA A 16 34.37 -13.67 35.47
CA ALA A 16 33.43 -14.46 34.67
C ALA A 16 31.99 -14.35 35.18
N ALA A 17 31.79 -14.29 36.50
CA ALA A 17 30.47 -14.10 37.11
C ALA A 17 29.86 -12.72 36.79
N LEU A 18 30.67 -11.65 36.80
CA LEU A 18 30.21 -10.30 36.43
C LEU A 18 29.75 -10.23 34.98
N ARG A 19 30.51 -10.79 34.02
CA ARG A 19 30.11 -10.85 32.61
C ARG A 19 28.81 -11.62 32.39
N ARG A 20 28.59 -12.71 33.15
CA ARG A 20 27.35 -13.50 33.07
C ARG A 20 26.14 -12.73 33.61
N ASN A 21 26.32 -11.94 34.67
CA ASN A 21 25.27 -11.08 35.19
C ASN A 21 24.92 -9.92 34.24
N GLU A 22 25.92 -9.24 33.68
CA GLU A 22 25.70 -8.14 32.72
C GLU A 22 24.95 -8.60 31.45
N ASN A 23 25.29 -9.79 30.91
CA ASN A 23 24.56 -10.37 29.79
C ASN A 23 23.12 -10.79 30.15
N THR A 24 22.84 -11.13 31.40
CA THR A 24 21.50 -11.57 31.84
C THR A 24 20.59 -10.36 32.07
N THR A 25 21.12 -9.24 32.58
CA THR A 25 20.34 -8.01 32.76
C THR A 25 19.93 -7.36 31.44
N ASN A 26 20.81 -7.37 30.43
CA ASN A 26 20.52 -6.77 29.13
C ASN A 26 19.45 -7.56 28.34
N SER A 27 19.51 -8.88 28.39
CA SER A 27 18.52 -9.72 27.71
C SER A 27 17.11 -9.59 28.32
N SER A 28 17.00 -9.39 29.63
CA SER A 28 15.70 -9.14 30.29
C SER A 28 15.04 -7.83 29.82
N SER A 29 15.80 -6.74 29.68
CA SER A 29 15.27 -5.46 29.18
C SER A 29 14.84 -5.52 27.72
N GLU A 30 15.59 -6.22 26.86
CA GLU A 30 15.27 -6.36 25.44
C GLU A 30 13.98 -7.16 25.23
N VAL A 31 13.78 -8.23 26.01
CA VAL A 31 12.55 -9.03 25.98
C VAL A 31 11.35 -8.17 26.39
N GLN A 32 11.47 -7.37 27.45
CA GLN A 32 10.39 -6.47 27.89
C GLN A 32 10.09 -5.40 26.83
N GLU A 33 11.11 -4.83 26.18
CA GLU A 33 10.89 -3.87 25.10
C GLU A 33 10.20 -4.52 23.90
N HIS A 34 10.61 -5.74 23.53
CA HIS A 34 9.98 -6.49 22.44
C HIS A 34 8.51 -6.81 22.74
N GLU A 35 8.19 -7.23 23.96
CA GLU A 35 6.80 -7.45 24.40
C GLU A 35 5.98 -6.15 24.32
N LYS A 36 6.52 -5.03 24.82
CA LYS A 36 5.87 -3.70 24.72
C LYS A 36 5.65 -3.28 23.26
N ARG A 37 6.63 -3.48 22.38
CA ARG A 37 6.47 -3.20 20.95
C ARG A 37 5.35 -4.05 20.35
N GLN A 38 5.26 -5.32 20.74
CA GLN A 38 4.22 -6.21 20.24
C GLN A 38 2.83 -5.82 20.76
N THR A 39 2.69 -5.40 22.03
CA THR A 39 1.41 -4.90 22.55
C THR A 39 0.98 -3.64 21.82
N PHE A 40 1.87 -2.67 21.60
CA PHE A 40 1.55 -1.47 20.82
C PHE A 40 1.12 -1.79 19.40
N ARG A 41 1.81 -2.72 18.70
CA ARG A 41 1.40 -3.15 17.35
C ARG A 41 0.00 -3.76 17.34
N ARG A 42 -0.35 -4.56 18.36
CA ARG A 42 -1.71 -5.11 18.52
C ARG A 42 -2.74 -4.02 18.79
N LEU A 43 -2.39 -2.92 19.43
CA LEU A 43 -3.32 -1.80 19.62
C LEU A 43 -3.50 -1.00 18.33
N VAL A 44 -2.48 -0.89 17.48
CA VAL A 44 -2.60 -0.18 16.19
C VAL A 44 -3.41 -0.98 15.19
N ASP A 45 -2.98 -2.19 14.84
CA ASP A 45 -3.52 -2.90 13.67
C ASP A 45 -4.95 -3.43 13.92
N PRO A 46 -5.17 -4.38 14.86
CA PRO A 46 -6.52 -4.82 15.16
C PRO A 46 -7.32 -3.81 15.99
N GLY A 47 -6.66 -2.92 16.75
CA GLY A 47 -7.35 -1.96 17.61
C GLY A 47 -7.82 -0.68 16.91
N ILE A 48 -6.98 -0.03 16.09
CA ILE A 48 -7.29 1.27 15.47
C ILE A 48 -7.56 1.13 13.97
N LEU A 49 -6.68 0.46 13.21
CA LEU A 49 -6.78 0.45 11.74
C LEU A 49 -7.95 -0.41 11.24
N ARG A 50 -8.23 -1.56 11.86
CA ARG A 50 -9.27 -2.49 11.42
C ARG A 50 -10.71 -2.00 11.65
N PRO A 51 -11.09 -1.46 12.82
CA PRO A 51 -12.49 -1.10 13.08
C PRO A 51 -12.90 0.29 12.59
N ASN A 52 -11.97 1.13 12.13
CA ASN A 52 -12.22 2.50 11.71
C ASN A 52 -11.97 2.70 10.21
N SER A 53 -12.48 3.80 9.64
CA SER A 53 -12.10 4.19 8.28
C SER A 53 -10.62 4.56 8.22
N LYS A 54 -9.97 4.30 7.08
CA LYS A 54 -8.54 4.58 6.89
C LYS A 54 -8.18 6.03 7.19
N GLU A 55 -9.04 6.96 6.80
CA GLU A 55 -8.83 8.40 7.04
C GLU A 55 -8.95 8.76 8.52
N ALA A 56 -9.97 8.25 9.21
CA ALA A 56 -10.15 8.48 10.64
C ALA A 56 -9.00 7.88 11.45
N ALA A 57 -8.59 6.66 11.11
CA ALA A 57 -7.47 5.98 11.76
C ALA A 57 -6.14 6.71 11.53
N LEU A 58 -5.86 7.17 10.31
CA LEU A 58 -4.65 7.98 10.06
C LEU A 58 -4.68 9.31 10.82
N ALA A 59 -5.84 9.98 10.90
CA ALA A 59 -5.98 11.23 11.63
C ALA A 59 -5.78 11.03 13.14
N SER A 60 -6.26 9.91 13.71
CA SER A 60 -6.04 9.56 15.11
C SER A 60 -4.58 9.26 15.39
N LEU A 61 -3.92 8.41 14.58
CA LEU A 61 -2.50 8.07 14.72
C LEU A 61 -1.61 9.31 14.66
N LYS A 62 -1.85 10.23 13.70
CA LYS A 62 -1.12 11.51 13.63
C LYS A 62 -1.28 12.36 14.89
N THR A 63 -2.49 12.39 15.44
CA THR A 63 -2.78 13.16 16.67
C THR A 63 -2.06 12.55 17.87
N LEU A 64 -2.04 11.21 17.99
CA LEU A 64 -1.29 10.51 19.02
C LEU A 64 0.23 10.78 18.90
N VAL A 65 0.78 10.77 17.68
CA VAL A 65 2.19 11.13 17.44
C VAL A 65 2.46 12.56 17.91
N THR A 66 1.64 13.52 17.52
CA THR A 66 1.83 14.92 17.93
C THR A 66 1.81 15.07 19.45
N ILE A 67 0.88 14.38 20.15
CA ILE A 67 0.81 14.41 21.61
C ILE A 67 2.09 13.79 22.21
N ALA A 68 2.52 12.64 21.72
CA ALA A 68 3.70 11.95 22.21
C ALA A 68 4.99 12.74 21.96
N GLU A 69 5.16 13.32 20.78
CA GLU A 69 6.33 14.13 20.42
C GLU A 69 6.42 15.42 21.24
N ASN A 70 5.30 16.13 21.42
CA ASN A 70 5.28 17.34 22.25
C ASN A 70 5.69 17.04 23.69
N LEU A 71 5.24 15.91 24.23
CA LEU A 71 5.57 15.47 25.57
C LEU A 71 7.03 14.97 25.69
N LEU A 72 7.56 14.30 24.65
CA LEU A 72 8.98 13.92 24.59
C LEU A 72 9.91 15.13 24.45
N ARG A 73 9.46 16.20 23.78
CA ARG A 73 10.21 17.45 23.61
C ARG A 73 10.22 18.30 24.88
N GLU A 74 9.09 18.40 25.55
CA GLU A 74 8.91 19.23 26.74
C GLU A 74 8.20 18.44 27.86
N PRO A 75 8.92 17.55 28.58
CA PRO A 75 8.31 16.67 29.58
C PRO A 75 7.79 17.42 30.80
N ASP A 76 8.38 18.56 31.16
CA ASP A 76 8.03 19.34 32.36
C ASP A 76 6.87 20.32 32.14
N ASN A 77 6.41 20.47 30.89
CA ASN A 77 5.34 21.41 30.56
C ASN A 77 3.97 20.82 30.91
N PRO A 78 3.23 21.38 31.90
CA PRO A 78 1.96 20.82 32.36
C PRO A 78 0.87 20.85 31.27
N LYS A 79 1.03 21.67 30.22
CA LYS A 79 0.10 21.73 29.08
C LYS A 79 0.13 20.46 28.24
N TYR A 80 1.29 19.82 28.06
CA TYR A 80 1.43 18.59 27.27
C TYR A 80 1.22 17.33 28.09
N GLN A 81 1.38 17.42 29.41
CA GLN A 81 1.11 16.31 30.33
C GLN A 81 -0.39 15.99 30.44
N GLN A 82 -1.30 16.88 30.02
CA GLN A 82 -2.72 16.61 30.10
C GLN A 82 -3.51 17.10 28.89
N PHE A 83 -4.55 16.37 28.50
CA PHE A 83 -5.50 16.81 27.48
C PHE A 83 -6.95 16.68 27.95
N LYS A 84 -7.81 17.58 27.46
CA LYS A 84 -9.24 17.60 27.75
C LYS A 84 -9.98 16.69 26.77
N SER A 85 -10.80 15.79 27.29
CA SER A 85 -11.71 14.98 26.46
C SER A 85 -12.75 15.82 25.71
N THR A 86 -13.07 17.01 26.23
CA THR A 86 -14.06 17.95 25.65
C THR A 86 -13.55 18.71 24.43
N ASN A 87 -12.24 18.70 24.15
CA ASN A 87 -11.72 19.38 22.96
C ASN A 87 -12.21 18.66 21.69
N ASP A 88 -12.85 19.37 20.76
CA ASP A 88 -13.47 18.76 19.57
C ASP A 88 -12.50 17.92 18.73
N LEU A 89 -11.24 18.35 18.58
CA LEU A 89 -10.24 17.58 17.85
C LEU A 89 -9.88 16.28 18.58
N ILE A 90 -9.70 16.34 19.89
CA ILE A 90 -9.40 15.18 20.73
C ILE A 90 -10.60 14.24 20.77
N LYS A 91 -11.81 14.77 20.91
CA LYS A 91 -13.05 14.00 20.95
C LYS A 91 -13.22 13.20 19.66
N ARG A 92 -13.18 13.87 18.50
CA ARG A 92 -13.36 13.21 17.20
C ARG A 92 -12.24 12.23 16.86
N ARG A 93 -11.00 12.55 17.22
CA ARG A 93 -9.83 11.74 16.79
C ARG A 93 -9.44 10.65 17.77
N LEU A 94 -9.62 10.86 19.08
CA LEU A 94 -9.20 9.89 20.10
C LEU A 94 -10.38 9.22 20.81
N VAL A 95 -11.44 9.96 21.16
CA VAL A 95 -12.56 9.42 21.95
C VAL A 95 -13.56 8.67 21.08
N GLU A 96 -13.91 9.21 19.91
CA GLU A 96 -14.86 8.60 18.97
C GLU A 96 -14.21 7.48 18.13
N THR A 97 -12.90 7.56 17.90
CA THR A 97 -12.13 6.53 17.17
C THR A 97 -11.84 5.34 18.06
N LYS A 98 -12.34 4.15 17.71
CA LYS A 98 -12.14 2.93 18.49
C LYS A 98 -10.65 2.59 18.58
N GLY A 99 -10.18 2.19 19.77
CA GLY A 99 -8.79 1.78 20.01
C GLY A 99 -7.79 2.92 20.23
N ALA A 100 -8.13 4.15 19.83
CA ALA A 100 -7.19 5.27 19.90
C ALA A 100 -7.00 5.77 21.34
N LEU A 101 -8.06 5.75 22.14
CA LEU A 101 -8.00 6.13 23.55
C LEU A 101 -7.27 5.08 24.39
N GLU A 102 -7.50 3.80 24.09
CA GLU A 102 -6.81 2.66 24.71
C GLU A 102 -5.31 2.72 24.43
N TYR A 103 -4.92 3.10 23.21
CA TYR A 103 -3.52 3.35 22.89
C TYR A 103 -2.93 4.48 23.74
N ALA A 104 -3.65 5.60 23.93
CA ALA A 104 -3.21 6.67 24.81
C ALA A 104 -3.08 6.21 26.27
N ILE A 105 -3.96 5.33 26.74
CA ILE A 105 -3.88 4.77 28.08
C ILE A 105 -2.60 3.93 28.26
N GLU A 106 -2.25 3.13 27.25
CA GLU A 106 -1.03 2.30 27.25
C GLU A 106 0.25 3.13 27.11
N LEU A 107 0.20 4.29 26.45
CA LEU A 107 1.28 5.28 26.49
C LEU A 107 1.51 5.83 27.90
N GLY A 108 0.51 5.75 28.79
CA GLY A 108 0.61 6.20 30.18
C GLY A 108 -0.35 7.30 30.58
N PHE A 109 -1.33 7.64 29.75
CA PHE A 109 -2.38 8.61 30.11
C PHE A 109 -3.45 7.95 31.00
N ARG A 110 -3.81 8.61 32.10
CA ARG A 110 -4.84 8.13 33.03
C ARG A 110 -5.99 9.13 33.13
N PRO A 111 -7.26 8.66 33.16
CA PRO A 111 -8.40 9.54 33.31
C PRO A 111 -8.41 10.16 34.73
N GLN A 112 -8.62 11.47 34.80
CA GLN A 112 -8.80 12.23 36.03
C GLN A 112 -9.94 13.23 35.84
N VAL A 113 -10.77 13.42 36.86
CA VAL A 113 -11.83 14.43 36.85
C VAL A 113 -11.36 15.65 37.64
N LYS A 114 -11.28 16.81 36.98
CA LYS A 114 -10.98 18.10 37.62
C LYS A 114 -12.11 19.07 37.30
N ALA A 115 -12.75 19.64 38.32
CA ALA A 115 -13.87 20.57 38.18
C ALA A 115 -14.98 20.05 37.23
N LEU A 116 -15.42 18.80 37.43
CA LEU A 116 -16.45 18.13 36.63
C LEU A 116 -16.11 17.95 35.13
N GLN A 117 -14.85 18.18 34.73
CA GLN A 117 -14.36 17.90 33.38
C GLN A 117 -13.38 16.72 33.41
N SER A 118 -13.51 15.81 32.44
CA SER A 118 -12.63 14.64 32.29
C SER A 118 -11.35 15.01 31.54
N TYR A 119 -10.22 14.89 32.22
CA TYR A 119 -8.86 15.06 31.72
C TYR A 119 -8.17 13.71 31.60
N TYR A 120 -7.25 13.60 30.67
CA TYR A 120 -6.28 12.51 30.63
C TYR A 120 -4.93 13.08 31.02
N VAL A 121 -4.34 12.59 32.11
CA VAL A 121 -3.07 13.08 32.66
C VAL A 121 -2.01 11.99 32.49
N PHE A 122 -0.87 12.37 31.93
CA PHE A 122 0.27 11.50 31.69
C PHE A 122 1.00 11.18 32.99
N ASN A 123 1.41 9.92 33.14
CA ASN A 123 2.28 9.48 34.23
C ASN A 123 3.77 9.50 33.79
N PRO A 124 4.64 10.34 34.40
CA PRO A 124 6.07 10.40 34.09
C PRO A 124 6.82 9.07 34.24
N ARG A 125 6.28 8.10 34.99
CA ARG A 125 6.88 6.77 35.11
C ARG A 125 6.79 5.95 33.81
N CYS A 126 5.90 6.32 32.90
CA CYS A 126 5.65 5.63 31.63
C CYS A 126 6.43 6.23 30.45
N MET A 127 7.49 7.01 30.69
CA MET A 127 8.29 7.63 29.61
C MET A 127 8.92 6.63 28.64
N GLU A 128 9.28 5.44 29.12
CA GLU A 128 9.80 4.38 28.26
C GLU A 128 8.72 3.88 27.29
N ASN A 129 7.51 3.61 27.80
CA ASN A 129 6.35 3.23 26.99
C ASN A 129 6.01 4.32 25.97
N LEU A 130 6.11 5.59 26.36
CA LEU A 130 5.89 6.72 25.46
C LEU A 130 6.88 6.72 24.28
N ARG A 131 8.18 6.46 24.53
CA ARG A 131 9.21 6.40 23.49
C ARG A 131 8.96 5.25 22.52
N VAL A 132 8.72 4.05 23.05
CA VAL A 132 8.45 2.85 22.25
C VAL A 132 7.16 3.04 21.44
N GLY A 133 6.08 3.46 22.10
CA GLY A 133 4.80 3.68 21.44
C GLY A 133 4.84 4.78 20.39
N ALA A 134 5.61 5.86 20.60
CA ALA A 134 5.81 6.91 19.59
C ALA A 134 6.55 6.39 18.35
N ALA A 135 7.57 5.54 18.53
CA ALA A 135 8.29 4.91 17.42
C ALA A 135 7.36 4.01 16.61
N ILE A 136 6.58 3.14 17.27
CA ILE A 136 5.61 2.26 16.61
C ILE A 136 4.53 3.05 15.86
N LEU A 137 4.05 4.17 16.40
CA LEU A 137 3.08 5.02 15.70
C LEU A 137 3.65 5.59 14.40
N LYS A 138 4.91 6.04 14.40
CA LYS A 138 5.57 6.54 13.18
C LYS A 138 5.73 5.44 12.14
N GLU A 139 6.26 4.29 12.55
CA GLU A 139 6.37 3.10 11.70
C GLU A 139 5.01 2.76 11.06
N ALA A 140 3.93 2.74 11.85
CA ALA A 140 2.59 2.43 11.36
C ALA A 140 2.04 3.47 10.36
N ILE A 141 2.29 4.76 10.60
CA ILE A 141 1.89 5.83 9.68
C ILE A 141 2.64 5.68 8.36
N ASP A 142 3.95 5.43 8.39
CA ASP A 142 4.78 5.27 7.20
C ASP A 142 4.33 4.06 6.36
N LEU A 143 4.07 2.92 7.03
CA LEU A 143 3.54 1.72 6.38
C LEU A 143 2.18 1.97 5.72
N GLU A 144 1.27 2.69 6.37
CA GLU A 144 -0.06 2.96 5.82
C GLU A 144 0.02 3.98 4.66
N ILE A 145 0.90 4.99 4.74
CA ILE A 145 1.16 5.91 3.62
C ILE A 145 1.70 5.15 2.42
N GLU A 146 2.67 4.26 2.61
CA GLU A 146 3.24 3.47 1.54
C GLU A 146 2.19 2.56 0.90
N LYS A 147 1.41 1.86 1.72
CA LYS A 147 0.30 0.99 1.26
C LYS A 147 -0.73 1.78 0.45
N GLN A 148 -1.11 2.97 0.91
CA GLN A 148 -2.00 3.86 0.16
C GLN A 148 -1.38 4.33 -1.15
N GLY A 149 -0.09 4.64 -1.15
CA GLY A 149 0.65 4.99 -2.37
C GLY A 149 0.66 3.86 -3.40
N ARG A 150 0.85 2.61 -2.97
CA ARG A 150 0.80 1.43 -3.85
C ARG A 150 -0.61 1.19 -4.41
N MET A 151 -1.64 1.25 -3.57
CA MET A 151 -3.04 1.09 -4.01
C MET A 151 -3.46 2.20 -4.99
N LYS A 152 -3.04 3.45 -4.77
CA LYS A 152 -3.35 4.57 -5.67
C LYS A 152 -2.67 4.40 -7.03
N ARG A 153 -1.41 3.97 -7.06
CA ARG A 153 -0.67 3.68 -8.30
C ARG A 153 -1.33 2.57 -9.11
N SER A 154 -1.59 1.43 -8.48
CA SER A 154 -2.26 0.30 -9.14
C SER A 154 -3.63 0.68 -9.74
N LYS A 155 -4.45 1.44 -9.00
CA LYS A 155 -5.74 1.94 -9.52
C LYS A 155 -5.58 2.92 -10.68
N ALA A 156 -4.54 3.77 -10.65
CA ALA A 156 -4.26 4.70 -11.74
C ALA A 156 -3.79 3.98 -13.00
N GLU A 157 -2.94 2.96 -12.85
CA GLU A 157 -2.45 2.10 -13.92
C GLU A 157 -3.58 1.30 -14.56
N GLU A 158 -4.46 0.69 -13.76
CA GLU A 158 -5.65 -0.03 -14.26
C GLU A 158 -6.56 0.91 -15.06
N LYS A 159 -6.82 2.11 -14.53
CA LYS A 159 -7.63 3.12 -15.23
C LYS A 159 -6.97 3.59 -16.53
N ALA A 160 -5.65 3.76 -16.54
CA ALA A 160 -4.89 4.15 -17.73
C ALA A 160 -4.89 3.05 -18.80
N ALA A 161 -4.72 1.78 -18.39
CA ALA A 161 -4.80 0.63 -19.28
C ALA A 161 -6.20 0.49 -19.89
N ALA A 162 -7.26 0.65 -19.09
CA ALA A 162 -8.64 0.64 -19.57
C ALA A 162 -8.91 1.79 -20.56
N ALA A 163 -8.39 2.99 -20.29
CA ALA A 163 -8.52 4.12 -21.18
C ALA A 163 -7.76 3.91 -22.50
N ALA A 164 -6.54 3.36 -22.46
CA ALA A 164 -5.76 3.04 -23.65
C ALA A 164 -6.45 1.95 -24.50
N ALA A 165 -6.99 0.91 -23.87
CA ALA A 165 -7.75 -0.11 -24.57
C ALA A 165 -8.99 0.47 -25.27
N ALA A 166 -9.75 1.34 -24.59
CA ALA A 166 -10.89 2.02 -25.18
C ALA A 166 -10.50 2.93 -26.37
N GLN A 167 -9.36 3.62 -26.29
CA GLN A 167 -8.84 4.41 -27.39
C GLN A 167 -8.42 3.54 -28.58
N ASN A 168 -7.73 2.43 -28.33
CA ASN A 168 -7.31 1.50 -29.38
C ASN A 168 -8.51 0.89 -30.10
N ILE A 169 -9.55 0.49 -29.37
CA ILE A 169 -10.81 0.00 -29.97
C ILE A 169 -11.45 1.09 -30.85
N LYS A 170 -11.48 2.34 -30.36
CA LYS A 170 -12.02 3.47 -31.13
C LYS A 170 -11.22 3.74 -32.40
N LEU A 171 -9.89 3.70 -32.34
CA LEU A 171 -9.02 3.88 -33.50
C LEU A 171 -9.21 2.75 -34.51
N ALA A 172 -9.21 1.50 -34.06
CA ALA A 172 -9.45 0.33 -34.91
C ALA A 172 -10.81 0.42 -35.63
N PHE A 173 -11.86 0.87 -34.94
CA PHE A 173 -13.17 1.09 -35.54
C PHE A 173 -13.16 2.18 -36.63
N LEU A 174 -12.44 3.28 -36.40
CA LEU A 174 -12.32 4.36 -37.37
C LEU A 174 -11.50 3.91 -38.60
N ASP A 175 -10.45 3.14 -38.39
CA ASP A 175 -9.62 2.62 -39.47
C ASP A 175 -10.37 1.57 -40.29
N ASP A 176 -11.09 0.64 -39.66
CA ASP A 176 -11.95 -0.33 -40.38
C ASP A 176 -12.98 0.39 -41.26
N ARG A 177 -13.63 1.44 -40.73
CA ARG A 177 -14.58 2.26 -41.49
C ARG A 177 -13.93 2.94 -42.70
N LYS A 178 -12.71 3.46 -42.55
CA LYS A 178 -11.97 4.08 -43.67
C LYS A 178 -11.55 3.04 -44.69
N THR A 179 -11.04 1.89 -44.25
CA THR A 179 -10.62 0.79 -45.13
C THR A 179 -11.80 0.26 -45.93
N LYS A 180 -12.98 0.13 -45.31
CA LYS A 180 -14.21 -0.24 -46.01
C LYS A 180 -14.60 0.81 -47.06
N ALA A 181 -14.59 2.10 -46.71
CA ALA A 181 -14.91 3.17 -47.65
C ALA A 181 -13.98 3.16 -48.88
N LEU A 182 -12.66 3.03 -48.68
CA LEU A 182 -11.68 2.94 -49.76
C LEU A 182 -11.87 1.68 -50.63
N ARG A 183 -12.28 0.56 -50.03
CA ARG A 183 -12.57 -0.67 -50.76
C ARG A 183 -13.82 -0.53 -51.63
N ASP A 184 -14.88 0.06 -51.08
CA ASP A 184 -16.14 0.32 -51.78
C ASP A 184 -15.92 1.28 -52.96
N GLU A 185 -15.08 2.31 -52.81
CA GLU A 185 -14.68 3.23 -53.88
C GLU A 185 -13.95 2.50 -55.01
N ARG A 186 -12.97 1.63 -54.67
CA ARG A 186 -12.24 0.83 -55.67
C ARG A 186 -13.15 -0.16 -56.40
N GLU A 187 -14.07 -0.81 -55.69
CA GLU A 187 -15.02 -1.73 -56.32
C GLU A 187 -15.97 -0.98 -57.27
N ARG A 188 -16.42 0.22 -56.86
CA ARG A 188 -17.26 1.08 -57.71
C ARG A 188 -16.53 1.47 -59.00
N SER A 189 -15.29 1.94 -58.90
CA SER A 189 -14.52 2.33 -60.10
C SER A 189 -14.25 1.14 -61.04
N ILE A 190 -13.96 -0.04 -60.50
CA ILE A 190 -13.79 -1.26 -61.30
C ILE A 190 -15.09 -1.66 -61.99
N ARG A 191 -16.24 -1.58 -61.28
CA ARG A 191 -17.55 -1.90 -61.85
C ARG A 191 -17.93 -0.93 -62.96
N GLU A 192 -17.63 0.36 -62.79
CA GLU A 192 -17.85 1.37 -63.84
C GLU A 192 -16.98 1.11 -65.07
N ALA A 193 -15.69 0.80 -64.90
CA ALA A 193 -14.80 0.45 -66.01
C ALA A 193 -15.26 -0.82 -66.77
N ARG A 194 -15.71 -1.86 -66.06
CA ARG A 194 -16.27 -3.07 -66.70
C ARG A 194 -17.54 -2.79 -67.48
N LYS A 195 -18.40 -1.90 -66.96
CA LYS A 195 -19.63 -1.49 -67.66
C LYS A 195 -19.32 -0.73 -68.95
N SER A 196 -18.30 0.13 -68.95
CA SER A 196 -17.85 0.81 -70.17
C SER A 196 -17.20 -0.15 -71.17
N ASP A 197 -16.40 -1.12 -70.73
CA ASP A 197 -15.81 -2.13 -71.62
C ASP A 197 -16.88 -3.05 -72.24
N THR A 198 -17.91 -3.42 -71.47
CA THR A 198 -19.00 -4.29 -71.98
C THR A 198 -19.89 -3.54 -72.98
N GLN A 199 -20.04 -2.22 -72.87
CA GLN A 199 -20.75 -1.40 -73.88
C GLN A 199 -19.94 -1.18 -75.17
N ALA A 200 -18.62 -1.37 -75.13
CA ALA A 200 -17.75 -1.28 -76.32
C ALA A 200 -17.54 -2.63 -77.04
N GLY A 201 -18.02 -3.73 -76.46
CA GLY A 201 -17.74 -5.11 -76.91
C GLY A 201 -18.97 -5.91 -77.33
N ASP A 202 -20.01 -5.29 -77.90
CA ASP A 202 -21.15 -5.99 -78.51
C ASP A 202 -20.95 -6.18 -80.02
N VAL A 203 -19.97 -6.99 -80.43
CA VAL A 203 -20.01 -7.79 -81.67
C VAL A 203 -19.12 -9.04 -81.49
N THR A 204 -19.70 -10.20 -81.82
CA THR A 204 -19.07 -11.50 -82.18
C THR A 204 -19.15 -12.66 -81.17
N MET A 205 -20.21 -13.47 -81.40
CA MET A 205 -20.46 -14.90 -81.20
C MET A 205 -19.29 -15.93 -81.07
N ILE A 206 -19.57 -16.95 -80.24
CA ILE A 206 -19.22 -18.41 -80.27
C ILE A 206 -17.75 -18.84 -79.99
N ASP A 207 -17.52 -19.67 -78.96
CA ASP A 207 -17.08 -21.09 -79.09
C ASP A 207 -16.99 -21.85 -77.75
N GLU A 208 -17.29 -23.14 -77.78
CA GLU A 208 -17.28 -24.13 -76.70
C GLU A 208 -15.87 -24.48 -76.18
N GLY A 209 -15.77 -24.86 -74.89
CA GLY A 209 -14.56 -25.53 -74.39
C GLY A 209 -14.41 -25.58 -72.87
N SER A 210 -15.05 -26.55 -72.22
CA SER A 210 -14.59 -27.13 -70.93
C SER A 210 -13.17 -27.73 -71.11
N PRO A 211 -12.28 -27.90 -70.09
CA PRO A 211 -12.62 -28.31 -68.71
C PRO A 211 -11.71 -27.79 -67.55
N SER A 212 -12.14 -28.11 -66.32
CA SER A 212 -11.34 -28.48 -65.13
C SER A 212 -10.25 -27.56 -64.56
N GLY A 213 -10.42 -27.19 -63.28
CA GLY A 213 -9.30 -26.73 -62.44
C GLY A 213 -9.68 -26.00 -61.15
N VAL A 214 -10.49 -26.61 -60.28
CA VAL A 214 -10.66 -26.14 -58.90
C VAL A 214 -9.36 -26.41 -58.12
N VAL A 215 -8.61 -25.36 -57.77
CA VAL A 215 -7.57 -25.42 -56.75
C VAL A 215 -7.88 -24.35 -55.70
N MET A 216 -8.68 -24.75 -54.71
CA MET A 216 -8.86 -24.04 -53.46
C MET A 216 -7.62 -24.25 -52.58
N SER A 217 -6.67 -23.32 -52.59
CA SER A 217 -5.58 -23.30 -51.61
C SER A 217 -6.05 -22.61 -50.34
N GLY A 218 -6.78 -23.35 -49.51
CA GLY A 218 -7.06 -22.97 -48.13
C GLY A 218 -5.79 -23.11 -47.28
N VAL A 219 -5.09 -22.00 -47.04
CA VAL A 219 -4.02 -21.95 -46.03
C VAL A 219 -4.68 -21.68 -44.69
N GLY A 220 -5.03 -22.76 -43.99
CA GLY A 220 -5.42 -22.71 -42.59
C GLY A 220 -4.21 -22.39 -41.71
N TYR A 221 -4.14 -21.16 -41.19
CA TYR A 221 -3.28 -20.86 -40.05
C TYR A 221 -4.00 -21.34 -38.79
N THR A 222 -3.54 -22.46 -38.24
CA THR A 222 -3.88 -22.89 -36.89
C THR A 222 -3.24 -21.94 -35.88
N LEU A 223 -4.06 -21.27 -35.08
CA LEU A 223 -3.64 -20.57 -33.87
C LEU A 223 -3.06 -21.62 -32.91
N GLY A 224 -1.73 -21.64 -32.79
CA GLY A 224 -1.05 -22.33 -31.71
C GLY A 224 -1.40 -21.65 -30.40
N SER A 225 -2.27 -22.31 -29.65
CA SER A 225 -2.44 -22.12 -28.22
C SER A 225 -1.16 -22.54 -27.50
N SER A 226 -0.39 -21.59 -27.00
CA SER A 226 0.55 -21.82 -25.91
C SER A 226 0.39 -20.75 -24.83
N HIS A 227 -0.36 -21.17 -23.82
CA HIS A 227 -0.43 -20.63 -22.47
C HIS A 227 -0.31 -21.88 -21.55
N PRO A 228 0.07 -21.79 -20.28
CA PRO A 228 1.22 -21.16 -19.58
C PRO A 228 2.06 -22.18 -18.77
N GLU A 229 3.33 -21.89 -18.47
CA GLU A 229 4.15 -22.42 -17.34
C GLU A 229 5.28 -21.39 -17.13
N GLU A 230 5.66 -20.83 -15.97
CA GLU A 230 5.41 -20.99 -14.53
C GLU A 230 5.46 -19.59 -13.85
#